data_AF-A0A6P0F0M8-F1
#
_entry.id   AF-A0A6P0F0M8-F1
#
_cell.length_a   1.000
_cell.length_b   1.000
_cell.length_c   1.000
_cell.angle_alpha   90.00
_cell.angle_beta   90.00
_cell.angle_gamma   90.00
#
_symmetry.space_group_name_H-M   'P 1'
#
loop_
_entity.id
_entity.type
_entity.pdbx_description
1 polymer ?
#
loop_
_entity_poly.entity_id
_entity_poly.type
_entity_poly.pdbx_seq_one_letter_code
_entity_poly.pdbx_strand_id
1 'polypeptide(L)'
;RTDAVVVELGTNDWEAVPAARFAASYRDRLAGLRDRYPEALLLCLGVWQPPSRPETVAYDDAIGAGCESVGGRFVQLSDLYADPANHRSGQADANPGDAGYRLIADRVIAVLRSP
;
A
#
# COMPACT_ATOMS: atom_id res chain seq x y z
N ARG A 1 -8.48 -19.54 -10.71
CA ARG A 1 -7.03 -19.34 -10.53
C ARG A 1 -6.80 -17.86 -10.44
N THR A 2 -6.02 -17.41 -9.46
CA THR A 2 -5.66 -16.00 -9.26
C THR A 2 -4.14 -15.93 -9.29
N ASP A 3 -3.58 -15.19 -10.22
CA ASP A 3 -2.12 -15.12 -10.38
C ASP A 3 -1.50 -13.99 -9.56
N ALA A 4 -2.28 -12.95 -9.22
CA ALA A 4 -1.85 -11.86 -8.35
C ALA A 4 -3.00 -11.34 -7.48
N VAL A 5 -2.64 -10.87 -6.27
CA VAL A 5 -3.52 -10.17 -5.34
C VAL A 5 -2.83 -8.86 -4.98
N VAL A 6 -3.54 -7.74 -5.18
CA VAL A 6 -3.06 -6.41 -4.83
C VAL A 6 -3.88 -5.89 -3.66
N VAL A 7 -3.21 -5.46 -2.58
CA VAL A 7 -3.83 -4.94 -1.37
C VAL A 7 -3.39 -3.50 -1.17
N GLU A 8 -4.35 -2.58 -1.28
CA GLU A 8 -4.19 -1.19 -0.87
C GLU A 8 -5.15 -0.95 0.31
N LEU A 9 -4.61 -0.87 1.52
CA LEU A 9 -5.39 -0.70 2.75
C LEU A 9 -4.56 0.04 3.79
N GLY A 10 -5.15 1.03 4.45
CA GLY A 10 -4.51 1.80 5.52
C GLY A 10 -4.70 3.31 5.39
N THR A 11 -4.91 3.84 4.18
CA THR A 11 -5.08 5.29 3.95
C THR A 11 -6.26 5.90 4.72
N ASN A 12 -7.32 5.13 5.00
CA ASN A 12 -8.46 5.59 5.80
C ASN A 12 -8.26 5.41 7.31
N ASP A 13 -7.30 4.57 7.71
CA ASP A 13 -7.05 4.16 9.09
C ASP A 13 -5.93 5.01 9.72
N TRP A 14 -5.03 5.55 8.89
CA TRP A 14 -3.70 6.04 9.30
C TRP A 14 -3.70 7.08 10.44
N GLU A 15 -4.67 7.99 10.46
CA GLU A 15 -4.80 9.01 11.50
C GLU A 15 -5.60 8.56 12.73
N ALA A 16 -6.52 7.61 12.56
CA ALA A 16 -7.47 7.23 13.61
C ALA A 16 -7.09 5.96 14.35
N VAL A 17 -6.27 5.11 13.74
CA VAL A 17 -5.90 3.78 14.26
C VAL A 17 -4.39 3.76 14.51
N PRO A 18 -3.93 3.40 15.72
CA PRO A 18 -2.51 3.23 15.98
C PRO A 18 -1.91 2.16 15.04
N ALA A 19 -0.76 2.47 14.44
CA ALA A 19 -0.10 1.58 13.47
C ALA A 19 0.12 0.15 14.00
N ALA A 20 0.41 -0.02 15.29
CA ALA A 20 0.56 -1.35 15.91
C ALA A 20 -0.75 -2.17 15.90
N ARG A 21 -1.91 -1.52 16.10
CA ARG A 21 -3.22 -2.17 16.02
C ARG A 21 -3.55 -2.54 14.57
N PHE A 22 -3.30 -1.62 13.65
CA PHE A 22 -3.42 -1.88 12.21
C PHE A 22 -2.55 -3.07 11.80
N ALA A 23 -1.28 -3.09 12.20
CA ALA A 23 -0.31 -4.14 11.86
C ALA A 23 -0.79 -5.54 12.28
N ALA A 24 -1.40 -5.68 13.45
CA ALA A 24 -1.96 -6.95 13.90
C ALA A 24 -3.08 -7.43 12.97
N SER A 25 -4.10 -6.60 12.74
CA SER A 25 -5.23 -6.95 11.86
C SER A 25 -4.81 -7.14 10.41
N TYR A 26 -3.82 -6.37 9.94
CA TYR A 26 -3.29 -6.46 8.59
C TYR A 26 -2.58 -7.80 8.36
N ARG A 27 -1.74 -8.26 9.30
CA ARG A 27 -1.12 -9.59 9.22
C ARG A 27 -2.13 -10.72 9.17
N ASP A 28 -3.17 -10.68 10.01
CA ASP A 28 -4.23 -11.70 10.01
C ASP A 28 -4.95 -11.75 8.66
N ARG A 29 -5.19 -10.58 8.05
CA ARG A 29 -5.78 -10.49 6.71
C ARG A 29 -4.86 -11.07 5.64
N LEU A 30 -3.57 -10.76 5.68
CA LEU A 30 -2.58 -11.27 4.73
C LEU A 30 -2.39 -12.77 4.84
N ALA A 31 -2.39 -13.33 6.06
CA ALA A 31 -2.34 -14.77 6.28
C ALA A 31 -3.54 -15.47 5.62
N GLY A 32 -4.75 -14.97 5.82
CA GLY A 32 -5.95 -15.50 5.16
C GLY A 32 -5.91 -15.39 3.62
N LEU A 33 -5.31 -14.33 3.07
CA LEU A 33 -5.10 -14.19 1.63
C LEU A 33 -4.09 -15.22 1.10
N ARG A 34 -2.99 -15.44 1.82
CA ARG A 34 -1.98 -16.45 1.46
C ARG A 34 -2.56 -17.87 1.51
N ASP A 35 -3.33 -18.19 2.55
CA ASP A 35 -4.01 -19.50 2.65
C ASP A 35 -4.97 -19.72 1.49
N ARG A 36 -5.71 -18.67 1.10
CA ARG A 36 -6.69 -18.74 0.01
C ARG A 36 -6.05 -18.80 -1.37
N TYR A 37 -4.91 -18.14 -1.56
CA TYR A 37 -4.19 -17.97 -2.82
C TYR A 37 -2.70 -18.28 -2.65
N PRO A 38 -2.34 -19.56 -2.39
CA PRO A 38 -0.98 -19.92 -1.98
C PRO A 38 0.08 -19.58 -3.01
N GLU A 39 -0.25 -19.65 -4.30
CA GLU A 39 0.68 -19.41 -5.42
C GLU A 39 0.60 -18.00 -6.01
N ALA A 40 -0.36 -17.17 -5.59
CA ALA A 40 -0.51 -15.83 -6.14
C ALA A 40 0.63 -14.92 -5.68
N LEU A 41 1.09 -14.05 -6.57
CA LEU A 41 1.94 -12.93 -6.19
C LEU A 41 1.11 -11.94 -5.35
N LEU A 42 1.57 -11.66 -4.13
CA LEU A 42 0.89 -10.71 -3.24
C LEU A 42 1.66 -9.39 -3.26
N LEU A 43 0.97 -8.30 -3.60
CA LEU A 43 1.51 -6.95 -3.59
C LEU A 43 0.77 -6.14 -2.55
N CYS A 44 1.52 -5.48 -1.66
CA CYS A 44 0.96 -4.61 -0.63
C CYS A 44 1.39 -3.19 -0.89
N LEU A 45 0.42 -2.32 -1.16
CA LEU A 45 0.67 -0.90 -1.43
C LEU A 45 0.69 -0.15 -0.11
N GLY A 46 1.69 0.71 0.05
CA GLY A 46 1.78 1.66 1.15
C GLY A 46 0.65 2.69 1.12
N VAL A 47 0.59 3.53 2.14
CA VAL A 47 -0.48 4.54 2.24
C VAL A 47 -0.22 5.73 1.31
N TRP A 48 -1.30 6.32 0.79
CA TRP A 48 -1.24 7.57 0.02
C TRP A 48 -1.28 8.76 0.99
N GLN A 49 -0.16 9.04 1.66
CA GLN A 49 -0.06 10.09 2.68
C GLN A 49 1.33 10.76 2.68
N PRO A 50 1.49 11.96 3.29
CA PRO A 50 2.76 12.67 3.25
C PRO A 50 3.89 11.89 3.94
N PRO A 51 5.02 11.64 3.25
CA PRO A 51 6.09 10.77 3.77
C PRO A 51 6.83 11.41 4.96
N SER A 52 6.64 12.70 5.20
CA SER A 52 7.20 13.43 6.34
C SER A 52 6.45 13.19 7.65
N ARG A 53 5.27 12.56 7.62
CA ARG A 53 4.46 12.32 8.81
C ARG A 53 4.92 11.01 9.49
N PRO A 54 5.23 11.02 10.80
CA PRO A 54 5.62 9.81 11.52
C PRO A 54 4.60 8.68 11.40
N GLU A 55 3.31 9.01 11.35
CA GLU A 55 2.22 8.05 11.20
C GLU A 55 2.27 7.36 9.83
N THR A 56 2.58 8.09 8.76
CA THR A 56 2.77 7.53 7.42
C THR A 56 3.91 6.52 7.40
N VAL A 57 5.06 6.88 7.98
CA VAL A 57 6.22 5.97 8.09
C VAL A 57 5.85 4.71 8.87
N ALA A 58 5.20 4.86 10.02
CA ALA A 58 4.79 3.73 10.85
C ALA A 58 3.79 2.79 10.14
N TYR A 59 2.92 3.33 9.29
CA TYR A 59 2.00 2.54 8.48
C TYR A 59 2.72 1.83 7.34
N ASP A 60 3.58 2.52 6.59
CA ASP A 60 4.37 1.90 5.52
C ASP A 60 5.27 0.78 6.07
N ASP A 61 5.89 0.98 7.23
CA ASP A 61 6.68 -0.05 7.93
C ASP A 61 5.80 -1.26 8.33
N ALA A 62 4.60 -1.01 8.88
CA ALA A 62 3.67 -2.06 9.27
C ALA A 62 3.16 -2.87 8.06
N ILE A 63 2.84 -2.19 6.95
CA ILE A 63 2.40 -2.81 5.71
C ILE A 63 3.55 -3.62 5.10
N GLY A 64 4.74 -3.03 5.02
CA GLY A 64 5.94 -3.66 4.48
C GLY A 64 6.30 -4.94 5.22
N ALA A 65 6.48 -4.85 6.54
CA ALA A 65 6.81 -6.00 7.38
C ALA A 65 5.71 -7.09 7.32
N GLY A 66 4.44 -6.70 7.31
CA GLY A 66 3.32 -7.63 7.16
C GLY A 66 3.36 -8.34 5.81
N CYS A 67 3.60 -7.60 4.72
CA CYS A 67 3.64 -8.16 3.37
C CYS A 67 4.78 -9.17 3.20
N GLU A 68 5.98 -8.80 3.64
CA GLU A 68 7.17 -9.63 3.55
C GLU A 68 7.04 -10.91 4.38
N SER A 69 6.37 -10.85 5.54
CA SER A 69 6.15 -12.02 6.39
C SER A 69 5.34 -13.15 5.74
N VAL A 70 4.57 -12.85 4.69
CA VAL A 70 3.79 -13.84 3.91
C VAL A 70 4.33 -14.01 2.49
N GLY A 71 5.59 -13.61 2.25
CA GLY A 71 6.26 -13.70 0.95
C GLY A 71 5.68 -12.77 -0.12
N GLY A 72 5.02 -11.68 0.28
CA GLY A 72 4.56 -10.63 -0.62
C GLY A 72 5.65 -9.60 -0.93
N ARG A 73 5.32 -8.64 -1.80
CA ARG A 73 6.19 -7.52 -2.18
C ARG A 73 5.52 -6.19 -1.79
N PHE A 74 6.24 -5.37 -1.03
CA PHE A 74 5.78 -4.02 -0.67
C PHE A 74 5.99 -3.03 -1.83
N VAL A 75 5.03 -2.13 -2.03
CA VAL A 75 5.07 -1.05 -3.03
C VAL A 75 4.82 0.27 -2.32
N GLN A 76 5.87 1.06 -2.11
CA GLN A 76 5.75 2.37 -1.50
C GLN A 76 4.94 3.32 -2.40
N LEU A 77 4.02 4.10 -1.80
CA LEU A 77 3.23 5.12 -2.48
C LEU A 77 3.45 6.54 -1.92
N SER A 78 3.86 6.65 -0.66
CA SER A 78 4.00 7.93 0.06
C SER A 78 5.01 8.89 -0.59
N ASP A 79 5.99 8.39 -1.33
CA ASP A 79 6.91 9.23 -2.11
C ASP A 79 6.26 9.81 -3.39
N LEU A 80 5.26 9.14 -3.99
CA LEU A 80 4.45 9.73 -5.07
C LEU A 80 3.52 10.83 -4.54
N TYR A 81 3.06 10.69 -3.30
CA TYR A 81 2.26 11.72 -2.65
C TYR A 81 3.05 13.03 -2.51
N ALA A 82 4.38 12.99 -2.40
CA ALA A 82 5.19 14.19 -2.18
C ALA A 82 5.09 15.23 -3.31
N ASP A 83 4.68 14.84 -4.52
CA ASP A 83 4.46 15.75 -5.65
C ASP A 83 2.98 16.14 -5.77
N PRO A 84 2.61 17.42 -5.53
CA PRO A 84 1.25 17.91 -5.69
C PRO A 84 0.68 17.74 -7.11
N ALA A 85 1.51 17.59 -8.14
CA ALA A 85 1.04 17.31 -9.50
C ALA A 85 0.35 15.93 -9.62
N ASN A 86 0.61 15.03 -8.68
CA ASN A 86 -0.01 13.70 -8.63
C ASN A 86 -1.38 13.71 -7.93
N HIS A 87 -1.79 14.84 -7.36
CA HIS A 87 -2.98 14.97 -6.54
C HIS A 87 -4.19 15.36 -7.40
N ARG A 88 -5.39 14.98 -6.95
CA ARG A 88 -6.62 15.53 -7.50
C ARG A 88 -6.72 17.01 -7.13
N SER A 89 -6.87 17.87 -8.13
CA SER A 89 -6.96 19.32 -7.94
C SER A 89 -8.12 19.72 -7.00
N GLY A 90 -7.85 20.64 -6.07
CA GLY A 90 -8.88 21.32 -5.29
C GLY A 90 -9.43 20.57 -4.07
N GLN A 91 -8.71 19.57 -3.53
CA GLN A 91 -9.10 18.84 -2.32
C GLN A 91 -8.05 18.98 -1.22
N ALA A 92 -8.48 19.15 0.02
CA ALA A 92 -7.60 19.25 1.19
C ALA A 92 -6.97 17.88 1.56
N ASP A 93 -7.73 16.80 1.37
CA ASP A 93 -7.28 15.40 1.50
C ASP A 93 -7.13 14.79 0.11
N ALA A 94 -6.14 15.28 -0.63
CA ALA A 94 -6.09 15.04 -2.06
C ALA A 94 -5.75 13.57 -2.38
N ASN A 95 -6.79 12.81 -2.70
CA ASN A 95 -6.68 11.54 -3.41
C ASN A 95 -5.79 11.68 -4.66
N PRO A 96 -5.21 10.59 -5.18
CA PRO A 96 -4.50 10.64 -6.45
C PRO A 96 -5.39 11.26 -7.55
N GLY A 97 -4.80 12.13 -8.35
CA GLY A 97 -5.34 12.57 -9.64
C GLY A 97 -5.00 11.56 -10.74
N ASP A 98 -5.36 11.88 -11.99
CA ASP A 98 -5.08 10.99 -13.13
C ASP A 98 -3.58 10.66 -13.27
N ALA A 99 -2.71 11.65 -13.06
CA ALA A 99 -1.26 11.45 -13.07
C ALA A 99 -0.79 10.53 -11.92
N GLY A 100 -1.30 10.74 -10.70
CA GLY A 100 -0.99 9.90 -9.55
C GLY A 100 -1.44 8.46 -9.73
N TYR A 101 -2.69 8.23 -10.18
CA TYR A 101 -3.18 6.88 -10.47
C TYR A 101 -2.35 6.19 -11.56
N ARG A 102 -1.90 6.93 -12.58
CA ARG A 102 -1.02 6.38 -13.61
C ARG A 102 0.31 5.91 -13.01
N LEU A 103 0.96 6.72 -12.18
CA LEU A 103 2.22 6.36 -11.54
C LEU A 103 2.08 5.17 -10.58
N ILE A 104 0.97 5.09 -9.83
CA ILE A 104 0.66 3.93 -8.98
C ILE A 104 0.53 2.67 -9.85
N ALA A 105 -0.22 2.74 -10.94
CA ALA A 105 -0.39 1.62 -11.86
C ALA A 105 0.95 1.18 -12.48
N ASP A 106 1.80 2.13 -12.89
CA ASP A 106 3.12 1.84 -13.46
C ASP A 106 4.03 1.11 -12.45
N ARG A 107 3.98 1.49 -11.16
CA ARG A 107 4.72 0.76 -10.09
C ARG A 107 4.22 -0.66 -9.90
N VAL A 108 2.90 -0.85 -9.84
CA VAL A 108 2.30 -2.19 -9.72
C VAL A 108 2.71 -3.05 -10.92
N ILE A 109 2.61 -2.53 -12.14
CA ILE A 109 3.01 -3.24 -13.37
C ILE A 109 4.50 -3.59 -13.35
N ALA A 110 5.37 -2.69 -12.89
CA ALA A 110 6.79 -2.97 -12.77
C ALA A 110 7.06 -4.18 -11.86
N VAL A 111 6.40 -4.25 -10.70
CA VAL A 111 6.54 -5.39 -9.78
C VAL A 111 5.97 -6.68 -10.36
N LEU A 112 4.83 -6.61 -11.06
CA LEU A 112 4.21 -7.76 -11.73
C LEU A 112 5.08 -8.34 -12.86
N ARG A 113 5.95 -7.52 -13.47
CA ARG A 113 6.86 -7.93 -14.56
C ARG A 113 8.25 -8.31 -14.08
N SER A 114 8.59 -8.02 -12.83
CA SER A 114 9.88 -8.40 -12.24
C SER A 114 9.92 -9.90 -11.97
N PRO A 115 10.98 -10.61 -12.41
CA PRO A 115 11.12 -12.05 -12.23
C PRO A 115 11.10 -12.51 -10.77
#